data_AF-A0A9N9I019-F1
#
_entry.id   AF-A0A9N9I019-F1
#
_cell.length_a   1.000
_cell.length_b   1.000
_cell.length_c   1.000
_cell.angle_alpha   90.00
_cell.angle_beta   90.00
_cell.angle_gamma   90.00
#
_symmetry.space_group_name_H-M   'P 1'
#
loop_
_entity.id
_entity.type
_entity.pdbx_description
1 polymer ?
#
loop_
_entity_poly.entity_id
_entity_poly.type
_entity_poly.pdbx_seq_one_letter_code
_entity_poly.pdbx_strand_id
1 'polypeptide(L)'
;MSISNIEEKLEIAKDRLLELDREESLIEESTPSESTTPESTTTKESGKIVVFSDVSLERYCKFRGEGKLKKANIYIRLVEGEIITYKMLSSAHGFVAQELASDLKIWSNRQLNVISEQDIITSDNSKYCADVIAEPRQIPPPAPREAQPTIIIEVAKSETLSSLNDLTADYFSASTQTNSTQ
;
A
#
# COMPACT_ATOMS: atom_id res chain seq x y z
N MET A 1 22.65 -10.16 -6.28
CA MET A 1 21.74 -11.17 -6.89
C MET A 1 21.39 -10.79 -8.33
N SER A 2 21.53 -11.73 -9.27
CA SER A 2 21.05 -11.59 -10.66
C SER A 2 19.52 -11.55 -10.71
N ILE A 3 18.96 -10.74 -11.61
CA ILE A 3 17.54 -10.37 -11.72
C ILE A 3 16.80 -11.28 -12.71
N SER A 4 17.43 -12.36 -13.18
CA SER A 4 16.89 -13.24 -14.22
C SER A 4 15.61 -13.99 -13.81
N ASN A 5 15.11 -13.82 -12.58
CA ASN A 5 13.94 -14.51 -12.05
C ASN A 5 12.95 -13.54 -11.35
N ILE A 6 12.78 -12.32 -11.86
CA ILE A 6 11.78 -11.39 -11.29
C ILE A 6 10.35 -11.75 -11.66
N GLU A 7 10.12 -12.13 -12.92
CA GLU A 7 8.78 -12.46 -13.41
C GLU A 7 8.28 -13.77 -12.79
N GLU A 8 9.11 -14.82 -12.73
CA GLU A 8 8.72 -16.11 -12.13
C GLU A 8 8.47 -15.97 -10.61
N LYS A 9 9.30 -15.24 -9.86
CA LYS A 9 9.03 -14.97 -8.44
C LYS A 9 7.75 -14.17 -8.20
N LEU A 10 7.43 -13.20 -9.07
CA LEU A 10 6.19 -12.45 -8.97
C LEU A 10 4.97 -13.33 -9.29
N GLU A 11 5.08 -14.25 -10.26
CA GLU A 11 3.99 -15.18 -10.57
C GLU A 11 3.75 -16.14 -9.42
N ILE A 12 4.79 -16.70 -8.81
CA ILE A 12 4.67 -17.55 -7.60
C ILE A 12 3.99 -16.77 -6.45
N ALA A 13 4.38 -15.52 -6.23
CA ALA A 13 3.80 -14.70 -5.17
C ALA A 13 2.33 -14.36 -5.45
N LYS A 14 1.97 -14.13 -6.71
CA LYS A 14 0.59 -13.91 -7.15
C LYS A 14 -0.28 -15.15 -6.97
N ASP A 15 0.20 -16.33 -7.34
CA ASP A 15 -0.52 -17.60 -7.11
C ASP A 15 -0.80 -17.80 -5.62
N ARG A 16 0.20 -17.51 -4.77
CA ARG A 16 0.04 -17.57 -3.31
C ARG A 16 -0.98 -16.54 -2.79
N LEU A 17 -0.99 -15.31 -3.31
CA LEU A 17 -2.02 -14.32 -2.96
C LEU A 17 -3.43 -14.77 -3.37
N LEU A 18 -3.57 -15.43 -4.52
CA LEU A 18 -4.84 -15.97 -4.99
C LEU A 18 -5.36 -17.10 -4.09
N GLU A 19 -4.47 -17.95 -3.57
CA GLU A 19 -4.84 -18.98 -2.58
C GLU A 19 -5.37 -18.33 -1.30
N LEU A 20 -4.66 -17.31 -0.78
CA LEU A 20 -5.06 -16.61 0.44
C LEU A 20 -6.42 -15.89 0.29
N ASP A 21 -6.67 -15.21 -0.84
CA ASP A 21 -7.95 -14.53 -1.11
C ASP A 21 -9.14 -15.52 -1.18
N ARG A 22 -8.89 -16.76 -1.66
CA ARG A 22 -9.89 -17.83 -1.68
C ARG A 22 -10.16 -18.40 -0.30
N GLU A 23 -9.12 -18.64 0.49
CA GLU A 23 -9.25 -19.14 1.87
C GLU A 23 -10.05 -18.16 2.74
N GLU A 24 -9.80 -16.86 2.61
CA GLU A 24 -10.54 -15.82 3.33
C GLU A 24 -12.03 -15.80 2.96
N SER A 25 -12.33 -15.90 1.66
CA SER A 25 -13.72 -15.94 1.15
C SER A 25 -14.52 -17.11 1.74
N LEU A 26 -13.89 -18.28 1.91
CA LEU A 26 -14.52 -19.47 2.48
C LEU A 26 -14.80 -19.34 3.99
N ILE A 27 -13.92 -18.63 4.71
CA ILE A 27 -14.08 -18.38 6.15
C ILE A 27 -15.22 -17.38 6.41
N GLU A 28 -15.32 -16.31 5.62
CA GLU A 28 -16.42 -15.34 5.74
C GLU A 28 -17.78 -15.99 5.47
N GLU A 29 -17.88 -16.87 4.47
CA GLU A 29 -19.13 -17.58 4.14
C GLU A 29 -19.55 -18.59 5.23
N SER A 30 -18.58 -19.11 6.00
CA SER A 30 -18.81 -20.14 7.01
C SER A 30 -19.13 -19.59 8.41
N THR A 31 -18.98 -18.28 8.64
CA THR A 31 -19.17 -17.67 9.96
C THR A 31 -20.57 -17.05 10.07
N PRO A 32 -21.46 -17.51 10.97
CA PRO A 32 -22.77 -16.88 11.15
C PRO A 32 -22.63 -15.45 11.67
N SER A 33 -23.31 -14.49 11.04
CA SER A 33 -23.50 -13.12 11.54
C SER A 33 -24.18 -13.14 12.90
N GLU A 34 -23.39 -13.17 13.97
CA GLU A 34 -23.68 -12.93 15.39
C GLU A 34 -22.98 -14.00 16.27
N SER A 35 -21.71 -13.78 16.60
CA SER A 35 -21.27 -14.06 17.96
C SER A 35 -20.05 -13.21 18.33
N THR A 36 -20.25 -12.37 19.35
CA THR A 36 -19.19 -11.68 20.06
C THR A 36 -18.56 -12.67 21.03
N THR A 37 -17.40 -13.24 20.73
CA THR A 37 -16.51 -13.90 21.70
C THR A 37 -15.07 -13.83 21.18
N PRO A 38 -14.07 -13.45 21.99
CA PRO A 38 -12.71 -13.22 21.54
C PRO A 38 -12.01 -14.57 21.45
N GLU A 39 -11.67 -15.03 20.25
CA GLU A 39 -10.99 -16.31 20.12
C GLU A 39 -9.79 -16.25 19.17
N SER A 40 -8.71 -16.82 19.71
CA SER A 40 -7.61 -17.46 19.01
C SER A 40 -6.63 -16.54 18.28
N THR A 41 -5.50 -16.29 18.95
CA THR A 41 -4.17 -16.13 18.34
C THR A 41 -3.80 -17.36 17.50
N THR A 42 -4.47 -17.53 16.37
CA THR A 42 -3.85 -18.09 15.17
C THR A 42 -3.31 -16.88 14.43
N THR A 43 -1.99 -16.73 14.40
CA THR A 43 -1.30 -15.70 13.62
C THR A 43 -1.76 -15.84 12.17
N LYS A 44 -2.81 -15.10 11.78
CA LYS A 44 -3.20 -14.95 10.38
C LYS A 44 -1.93 -14.45 9.68
N GLU A 45 -1.37 -15.27 8.78
CA GLU A 45 -0.29 -14.83 7.91
C GLU A 45 -0.72 -13.46 7.36
N SER A 46 0.14 -12.45 7.50
CA SER A 46 -0.24 -11.04 7.33
C SER A 46 -0.71 -10.65 5.92
N GLY A 47 -0.98 -11.61 5.03
CA GLY A 47 -1.24 -11.43 3.60
C GLY A 47 0.01 -11.02 2.80
N LYS A 48 1.09 -10.62 3.50
CA LYS A 48 2.35 -10.15 2.95
C LYS A 48 3.21 -11.35 2.52
N ILE A 49 3.67 -11.34 1.28
CA ILE A 49 4.60 -12.32 0.71
C ILE A 49 5.86 -11.60 0.26
N VAL A 50 7.01 -12.02 0.79
CA VAL A 50 8.32 -11.51 0.40
C VAL A 50 8.74 -12.12 -0.94
N VAL A 51 8.96 -11.27 -1.93
CA VAL A 51 9.39 -11.67 -3.29
C VAL A 51 10.93 -11.64 -3.39
N PHE A 52 11.52 -10.57 -2.84
CA PHE A 52 12.96 -10.34 -2.80
C PHE A 52 13.34 -9.68 -1.48
N SER A 53 14.51 -10.04 -0.96
CA SER A 53 15.19 -9.35 0.13
C SER A 53 16.48 -8.69 -0.39
N ASP A 54 17.11 -7.86 0.44
CA ASP A 54 18.35 -7.13 0.13
C ASP A 54 18.25 -6.23 -1.12
N VAL A 55 17.10 -5.60 -1.31
CA VAL A 55 16.84 -4.66 -2.41
C VAL A 55 17.04 -3.23 -1.92
N SER A 56 17.84 -2.44 -2.63
CA SER A 56 17.94 -1.00 -2.35
C SER A 56 16.78 -0.22 -2.95
N LEU A 57 16.44 0.92 -2.35
CA LEU A 57 15.41 1.84 -2.83
C LEU A 57 15.62 2.26 -4.30
N GLU A 58 16.85 2.59 -4.67
CA GLU A 58 17.21 2.93 -6.05
C GLU A 58 16.86 1.79 -7.01
N ARG A 59 17.19 0.56 -6.62
CA ARG A 59 16.95 -0.63 -7.44
C ARG A 59 15.46 -0.93 -7.57
N TYR A 60 14.70 -0.78 -6.49
CA TYR A 60 13.25 -0.88 -6.51
C TYR A 60 12.62 0.16 -7.45
N CYS A 61 13.04 1.43 -7.34
CA CYS A 61 12.57 2.50 -8.23
C CYS A 61 12.86 2.20 -9.70
N LYS A 62 14.05 1.66 -10.02
CA LYS A 62 14.39 1.23 -11.37
C LYS A 62 13.46 0.12 -11.87
N PHE A 63 13.16 -0.88 -11.05
CA PHE A 63 12.22 -1.95 -11.41
C PHE A 63 10.81 -1.45 -11.68
N ARG A 64 10.33 -0.49 -10.87
CA ARG A 64 9.01 0.14 -11.05
C ARG A 64 8.96 0.96 -12.35
N GLY A 65 10.02 1.74 -12.61
CA GLY A 65 10.14 2.58 -13.80
C GLY A 65 10.26 1.79 -15.11
N GLU A 66 10.96 0.66 -15.11
CA GLU A 66 11.07 -0.25 -16.26
C GLU A 66 9.77 -1.04 -16.55
N GLY A 67 8.72 -0.87 -15.73
CA GLY A 67 7.42 -1.53 -15.91
C GLY A 67 7.40 -3.03 -15.64
N LYS A 68 8.54 -3.62 -15.24
CA LYS A 68 8.65 -5.07 -14.92
C LYS A 68 7.68 -5.50 -13.82
N LEU A 69 7.48 -4.62 -12.85
CA LEU A 69 6.61 -4.85 -11.72
C LEU A 69 5.11 -4.66 -12.03
N LYS A 70 4.78 -3.77 -12.99
CA LYS A 70 3.38 -3.45 -13.34
C LYS A 70 2.63 -4.60 -14.02
N LYS A 71 3.36 -5.58 -14.57
CA LYS A 71 2.77 -6.72 -15.30
C LYS A 71 2.13 -7.76 -14.39
N ALA A 72 2.49 -7.78 -13.10
CA ALA A 72 2.09 -8.85 -12.20
C ALA A 72 0.64 -8.74 -11.70
N ASN A 73 -0.06 -7.63 -11.95
CA ASN A 73 -1.44 -7.38 -11.49
C ASN A 73 -1.64 -7.61 -9.97
N ILE A 74 -0.62 -7.30 -9.18
CA ILE A 74 -0.60 -7.36 -7.72
C ILE A 74 -0.06 -6.04 -7.16
N TYR A 75 -0.50 -5.67 -5.96
CA TYR A 75 0.06 -4.56 -5.22
C TYR A 75 1.39 -4.97 -4.61
N ILE A 76 2.37 -4.07 -4.70
CA ILE A 76 3.73 -4.29 -4.23
C ILE A 76 4.25 -3.04 -3.53
N ARG A 77 5.15 -3.24 -2.57
CA ARG A 77 5.89 -2.16 -1.93
C ARG A 77 7.26 -2.62 -1.47
N LEU A 78 8.13 -1.67 -1.18
CA LEU A 78 9.44 -1.93 -0.57
C LEU A 78 9.33 -1.66 0.94
N VAL A 79 9.67 -2.63 1.78
CA VAL A 79 9.70 -2.52 3.26
C VAL A 79 11.07 -2.95 3.73
N GLU A 80 11.88 -2.04 4.28
CA GLU A 80 13.19 -2.34 4.88
C GLU A 80 14.13 -3.17 3.97
N GLY A 81 14.04 -2.93 2.65
CA GLY A 81 14.81 -3.66 1.65
C GLY A 81 14.18 -4.95 1.14
N GLU A 82 12.97 -5.28 1.58
CA GLU A 82 12.19 -6.38 1.05
C GLU A 82 11.13 -5.88 0.07
N ILE A 83 11.12 -6.43 -1.15
CA ILE A 83 9.98 -6.26 -2.05
C ILE A 83 8.93 -7.26 -1.60
N ILE A 84 7.82 -6.74 -1.10
CA ILE A 84 6.67 -7.54 -0.70
C ILE A 84 5.51 -7.31 -1.66
N THR A 85 4.71 -8.35 -1.85
CA THR A 85 3.35 -8.22 -2.37
C THR A 85 2.36 -8.52 -1.26
N TYR A 86 1.21 -7.85 -1.26
CA TYR A 86 0.29 -7.88 -0.12
C TYR A 86 -1.18 -7.98 -0.51
N LYS A 87 -1.51 -7.82 -1.79
CA LYS A 87 -2.90 -7.77 -2.26
C LYS A 87 -3.00 -7.92 -3.77
N MET A 88 -4.06 -8.59 -4.23
CA MET A 88 -4.43 -8.65 -5.65
C MET A 88 -5.04 -7.31 -6.11
N LEU A 89 -4.71 -6.86 -7.33
CA LEU A 89 -5.46 -5.73 -7.90
C LEU A 89 -6.95 -6.10 -8.03
N SER A 90 -7.81 -5.20 -7.56
CA SER A 90 -9.26 -5.39 -7.58
C SER A 90 -9.92 -4.10 -8.03
N SER A 91 -10.83 -4.19 -9.00
CA SER A 91 -11.63 -3.05 -9.45
C SER A 91 -12.49 -2.46 -8.32
N ALA A 92 -12.99 -3.31 -7.41
CA ALA A 92 -13.74 -2.87 -6.25
C ALA A 92 -12.89 -2.01 -5.32
N HIS A 93 -11.64 -2.41 -5.08
CA HIS A 93 -10.70 -1.62 -4.28
C HIS A 93 -10.40 -0.25 -4.92
N GLY A 94 -10.05 -0.24 -6.21
CA GLY A 94 -9.80 1.02 -6.93
C GLY A 94 -11.03 1.92 -6.97
N PHE A 95 -12.23 1.35 -7.11
CA PHE A 95 -13.49 2.10 -7.08
C PHE A 95 -13.72 2.75 -5.70
N VAL A 96 -13.57 2.00 -4.61
CA VAL A 96 -13.73 2.53 -3.24
C VAL A 96 -12.71 3.64 -2.96
N ALA A 97 -11.43 3.44 -3.32
CA ALA A 97 -10.41 4.48 -3.16
C ALA A 97 -10.78 5.76 -3.94
N GLN A 98 -11.28 5.63 -5.16
CA GLN A 98 -11.71 6.76 -5.98
C GLN A 98 -12.92 7.51 -5.42
N GLU A 99 -13.91 6.79 -4.88
CA GLU A 99 -15.07 7.41 -4.22
C GLU A 99 -14.62 8.19 -2.98
N LEU A 100 -13.79 7.59 -2.11
CA LEU A 100 -13.23 8.26 -0.94
C LEU A 100 -12.42 9.52 -1.30
N ALA A 101 -11.59 9.45 -2.35
CA ALA A 101 -10.86 10.60 -2.86
C ALA A 101 -11.79 11.72 -3.35
N SER A 102 -12.88 11.35 -4.02
CA SER A 102 -13.88 12.29 -4.56
C SER A 102 -14.64 12.97 -3.43
N ASP A 103 -15.10 12.20 -2.44
CA ASP A 103 -15.79 12.70 -1.27
C ASP A 103 -14.90 13.62 -0.43
N LEU A 104 -13.65 13.25 -0.19
CA LEU A 104 -12.69 14.09 0.53
C LEU A 104 -12.47 15.45 -0.17
N LYS A 105 -12.40 15.43 -1.50
CA LYS A 105 -12.26 16.64 -2.32
C LYS A 105 -13.51 17.52 -2.28
N ILE A 106 -14.70 16.93 -2.23
CA ILE A 106 -15.98 17.66 -2.13
C ILE A 106 -16.14 18.22 -0.71
N TRP A 107 -15.96 17.40 0.31
CA TRP A 107 -16.07 17.77 1.72
C TRP A 107 -15.17 18.95 2.09
N SER A 108 -13.93 18.94 1.58
CA SER A 108 -12.98 20.04 1.80
C SER A 108 -13.24 21.29 0.95
N ASN A 109 -14.35 21.37 0.22
CA ASN A 109 -14.61 22.44 -0.75
C ASN A 109 -13.46 22.65 -1.75
N ARG A 110 -12.79 21.56 -2.16
CA ARG A 110 -11.61 21.57 -3.05
C ARG A 110 -10.41 22.36 -2.52
N GLN A 111 -10.33 22.54 -1.20
CA GLN A 111 -9.18 23.14 -0.52
C GLN A 111 -8.05 22.13 -0.29
N LEU A 112 -8.29 20.84 -0.52
CA LEU A 112 -7.25 19.82 -0.52
C LEU A 112 -6.82 19.46 -1.96
N ASN A 113 -5.53 19.22 -2.13
CA ASN A 113 -4.99 18.50 -3.27
C ASN A 113 -5.06 17.00 -2.95
N VAL A 114 -5.97 16.28 -3.60
CA VAL A 114 -6.21 14.84 -3.38
C VAL A 114 -5.63 14.06 -4.55
N ILE A 115 -4.78 13.08 -4.26
CA ILE A 115 -4.03 12.28 -5.25
C ILE A 115 -4.23 10.80 -4.90
N SER A 116 -4.52 9.98 -5.90
CA SER A 116 -4.62 8.52 -5.74
C SER A 116 -3.33 7.82 -6.17
N GLU A 117 -3.05 6.66 -5.58
CA GLU A 117 -1.90 5.78 -5.90
C GLU A 117 -0.54 6.51 -5.88
N GLN A 118 -0.30 7.30 -4.84
CA GLN A 118 0.94 8.07 -4.70
C GLN A 118 2.02 7.26 -3.97
N ASP A 119 3.18 7.17 -4.60
CA ASP A 119 4.39 6.66 -3.97
C ASP A 119 4.88 7.60 -2.86
N ILE A 120 5.14 7.05 -1.67
CA ILE A 120 5.72 7.73 -0.50
C ILE A 120 6.96 6.95 -0.04
N ILE A 121 8.09 7.64 0.08
CA ILE A 121 9.28 7.09 0.74
C ILE A 121 9.09 7.27 2.24
N THR A 122 9.07 6.17 3.00
CA THR A 122 8.80 6.21 4.44
C THR A 122 10.07 6.09 5.29
N SER A 123 11.15 5.53 4.73
CA SER A 123 12.48 5.47 5.33
C SER A 123 13.54 5.30 4.23
N ASP A 124 14.83 5.28 4.61
CA ASP A 124 15.96 5.12 3.69
C ASP A 124 15.83 3.94 2.71
N ASN A 125 15.10 2.89 3.11
CA ASN A 125 14.92 1.70 2.28
C ASN A 125 13.48 1.16 2.28
N SER A 126 12.50 2.04 2.50
CA SER A 126 11.07 1.72 2.42
C SER A 126 10.34 2.70 1.50
N LYS A 127 9.46 2.17 0.66
CA LYS A 127 8.65 2.96 -0.27
C LYS A 127 7.30 2.31 -0.50
N TYR A 128 6.25 3.00 -0.08
CA TYR A 128 4.87 2.54 -0.12
C TYR A 128 4.11 3.28 -1.22
N CYS A 129 3.00 2.70 -1.65
CA CYS A 129 2.06 3.32 -2.58
C CYS A 129 0.76 3.50 -1.83
N ALA A 130 0.49 4.71 -1.37
CA ALA A 130 -0.74 5.02 -0.66
C ALA A 130 -1.92 5.07 -1.63
N ASP A 131 -3.04 4.49 -1.24
CA ASP A 131 -4.25 4.46 -2.09
C ASP A 131 -4.78 5.87 -2.36
N VAL A 132 -4.91 6.69 -1.31
CA VAL A 132 -5.29 8.10 -1.42
C VAL A 132 -4.47 8.93 -0.45
N ILE A 133 -3.97 10.06 -0.94
CA ILE A 133 -3.30 11.06 -0.13
C ILE A 133 -3.99 12.42 -0.31
N ALA A 134 -3.89 13.27 0.71
CA ALA A 134 -4.28 14.66 0.58
C ALA A 134 -3.37 15.60 1.36
N GLU A 135 -3.08 16.75 0.76
CA GLU A 135 -2.37 17.87 1.38
C GLU A 135 -3.16 19.18 1.15
N PRO A 136 -2.98 20.20 2.00
CA PRO A 136 -3.58 21.51 1.78
C PRO A 136 -3.18 22.08 0.43
N ARG A 137 -4.15 22.57 -0.34
CA ARG A 137 -3.90 23.24 -1.61
C ARG A 137 -3.25 24.59 -1.34
N GLN A 138 -2.02 24.75 -1.79
CA GLN A 138 -1.33 26.04 -1.72
C GLN A 138 -1.67 26.88 -2.96
N ILE A 139 -1.89 28.18 -2.75
CA ILE A 139 -2.08 29.18 -3.81
C ILE A 139 -1.11 30.32 -3.53
N PRO A 140 -0.11 30.56 -4.39
CA PRO A 140 0.19 29.84 -5.63
C PRO A 140 0.63 28.38 -5.39
N PRO A 141 0.51 27.50 -6.41
CA PRO A 141 1.00 26.12 -6.28
C PRO A 141 2.51 26.13 -6.02
N PRO A 142 3.01 25.20 -5.19
CA PRO A 142 4.43 25.12 -4.91
C PRO A 142 5.18 24.69 -6.17
N ALA A 143 6.49 24.93 -6.20
CA ALA A 143 7.36 24.31 -7.20
C ALA A 143 7.20 22.77 -7.14
N PRO A 144 7.48 22.05 -8.25
CA PRO A 144 7.42 20.59 -8.25
C PRO A 144 8.22 20.03 -7.07
N ARG A 145 7.51 19.40 -6.15
CA ARG A 145 8.05 18.79 -4.94
C ARG A 145 7.36 17.47 -4.69
N GLU A 146 7.97 16.62 -3.90
CA GLU A 146 7.29 15.45 -3.36
C GLU A 146 6.09 15.89 -2.52
N ALA A 147 4.97 15.18 -2.68
CA ALA A 147 3.77 15.47 -1.92
C ALA A 147 4.06 15.31 -0.43
N GLN A 148 3.53 16.21 0.39
CA GLN A 148 3.64 16.16 1.85
C GLN A 148 2.24 15.96 2.43
N PRO A 149 1.73 14.73 2.37
CA PRO A 149 0.35 14.47 2.75
C PRO A 149 0.14 14.70 4.24
N THR A 150 -0.97 15.37 4.56
CA THR A 150 -1.48 15.51 5.93
C THR A 150 -2.58 14.50 6.22
N ILE A 151 -3.12 13.88 5.17
CA ILE A 151 -4.12 12.80 5.23
C ILE A 151 -3.64 11.70 4.31
N ILE A 152 -3.64 10.46 4.81
CA ILE A 152 -3.38 9.24 4.05
C ILE A 152 -4.55 8.31 4.35
N ILE A 153 -5.12 7.71 3.31
CA ILE A 153 -6.19 6.72 3.41
C ILE A 153 -5.71 5.47 2.68
N GLU A 154 -5.76 4.34 3.38
CA GLU A 154 -5.51 3.02 2.83
C GLU A 154 -6.80 2.20 2.87
N VAL A 155 -7.05 1.44 1.82
CA VAL A 155 -8.26 0.62 1.67
C VAL A 155 -7.86 -0.84 1.57
N ALA A 156 -8.13 -1.62 2.62
CA ALA A 156 -7.95 -3.06 2.57
C ALA A 156 -9.07 -3.75 1.77
N LYS A 157 -8.72 -4.86 1.11
CA LYS A 157 -9.69 -5.90 0.71
C LYS A 157 -9.42 -7.17 1.52
N SER A 158 -8.20 -7.68 1.39
CA SER A 158 -7.71 -8.90 2.05
C SER A 158 -6.54 -8.64 3.02
N GLU A 159 -6.16 -7.37 3.19
CA GLU A 159 -5.16 -7.00 4.18
C GLU A 159 -5.77 -7.00 5.57
N THR A 160 -5.05 -7.56 6.54
CA THR A 160 -5.47 -7.52 7.94
C THR A 160 -5.39 -6.10 8.50
N LEU A 161 -6.23 -5.80 9.50
CA LEU A 161 -6.16 -4.53 10.23
C LEU A 161 -4.77 -4.28 10.83
N SER A 162 -4.10 -5.34 11.32
CA SER A 162 -2.72 -5.22 11.82
C SER A 162 -1.76 -4.78 10.73
N SER A 163 -1.85 -5.35 9.52
CA SER A 163 -1.02 -4.94 8.38
C SER A 163 -1.17 -3.47 8.05
N LEU A 164 -2.41 -2.96 8.06
CA LEU A 164 -2.69 -1.54 7.84
C LEU A 164 -2.20 -0.66 9.01
N ASN A 165 -2.31 -1.15 10.24
CA ASN A 165 -1.84 -0.42 11.42
C ASN A 165 -0.31 -0.28 11.42
N ASP A 166 0.42 -1.30 10.94
CA ASP A 166 1.88 -1.21 10.77
C ASP A 166 2.25 -0.04 9.83
N LEU A 167 1.53 0.13 8.72
CA LEU A 167 1.76 1.24 7.78
C LEU A 167 1.60 2.61 8.43
N THR A 168 0.66 2.71 9.37
CA THR A 168 0.35 3.98 10.04
C THR A 168 1.56 4.50 10.79
N ALA A 169 2.26 3.64 11.54
CA ALA A 169 3.47 4.00 12.27
C ALA A 169 4.55 4.54 11.32
N ASP A 170 4.76 3.86 10.20
CA ASP A 170 5.78 4.23 9.21
C ASP A 170 5.45 5.56 8.51
N TYR A 171 4.20 5.77 8.09
CA TYR A 171 3.77 7.03 7.49
C TYR A 171 3.94 8.22 8.43
N PHE A 172 3.57 8.07 9.70
CA PHE A 172 3.76 9.14 10.68
C PHE A 172 5.24 9.38 10.96
N SER A 173 6.07 8.34 11.03
CA SER A 173 7.53 8.49 11.17
C SER A 173 8.14 9.27 10.00
N ALA A 174 7.68 9.03 8.78
CA ALA A 174 8.13 9.74 7.58
C ALA A 174 7.70 11.22 7.62
N SER A 175 6.46 11.48 8.07
CA SER A 175 5.95 12.85 8.23
C SER A 175 6.78 13.67 9.24
N THR A 176 7.39 13.02 10.23
CA THR A 176 8.29 13.67 11.19
C THR A 176 9.69 13.97 10.62
N GLN A 177 10.08 13.38 9.49
CA GLN A 177 11.35 13.72 8.81
C GLN A 177 11.27 14.97 7.95
N THR A 178 10.12 15.64 7.85
CA THR A 178 10.05 17.02 7.35
C THR A 178 10.54 18.02 8.42
N ASN A 179 11.74 17.79 8.96
CA ASN A 179 12.40 18.72 9.86
C ASN A 179 12.79 19.98 9.08
N SER A 180 12.08 21.05 9.41
CA SER A 180 12.56 22.44 9.49
C SER A 180 13.99 22.67 8.98
N THR A 181 14.11 23.08 7.72
CA THR A 181 15.10 24.11 7.37
C THR A 181 14.42 25.45 7.53
N GLN A 182 14.64 26.04 8.71
CA GLN A 182 14.33 27.44 9.01
C GLN A 182 15.41 28.35 8.40
#